data_AF-A0A0A8RWV4-F1
#
_entry.id   AF-A0A0A8RWV4-F1
#
_cell.length_a   1.000
_cell.length_b   1.000
_cell.length_c   1.000
_cell.angle_alpha   90.00
_cell.angle_beta   90.00
_cell.angle_gamma   90.00
#
_symmetry.space_group_name_H-M   'P 1'
#
loop_
_entity.id
_entity.type
_entity.pdbx_description
1 polymer ?
#
loop_
_entity_poly.entity_id
_entity_poly.type
_entity_poly.pdbx_seq_one_letter_code
_entity_poly.pdbx_strand_id
1 'polypeptide(L)'
;MSVFDLAQTDPIEGAEPIPENPADAHQLSGDDPAGIAEAVTDWLTGQGWAIEHNQLGAGLNGYTSPDDKRIVIGLFPDEGVGVV
;
A
#
# COMPACT_ATOMS: atom_id res chain seq x y z
N MET A 1 11.04 28.59 -2.20
CA MET A 1 11.02 27.19 -2.69
C MET A 1 9.98 27.13 -3.79
N SER A 2 10.36 26.65 -4.98
CA SER A 2 9.41 26.46 -6.08
C SER A 2 8.82 25.06 -5.97
N VAL A 3 7.49 24.94 -5.97
CA VAL A 3 6.78 23.68 -6.14
C VAL A 3 6.31 23.66 -7.60
N PHE A 4 6.55 22.57 -8.31
CA PHE A 4 6.10 22.38 -9.69
C PHE A 4 4.86 21.50 -9.71
N ASP A 5 3.87 21.89 -10.52
CA ASP A 5 2.65 21.11 -10.71
C ASP A 5 2.93 19.90 -11.61
N LEU A 6 2.21 18.80 -11.41
CA LEU A 6 2.33 17.59 -12.24
C LEU A 6 2.06 17.91 -13.72
N ALA A 7 1.10 18.81 -14.01
CA ALA A 7 0.79 19.24 -15.37
C ALA A 7 1.91 20.08 -16.02
N GLN A 8 2.91 20.50 -15.26
CA GLN A 8 4.09 21.23 -15.74
C GLN A 8 5.30 20.32 -15.95
N THR A 9 5.15 19.01 -15.73
CA THR A 9 6.22 18.02 -15.91
C THR A 9 5.93 17.19 -17.15
N ASP A 10 6.90 17.10 -18.05
CA ASP A 10 6.82 16.20 -19.18
C ASP A 10 6.78 14.75 -18.69
N PRO A 11 5.94 13.88 -19.30
CA PRO A 11 5.94 12.45 -18.99
C PRO A 11 7.33 11.85 -19.21
N ILE A 12 7.72 10.93 -18.33
CA ILE A 12 8.95 10.16 -18.50
C ILE A 12 8.82 9.30 -19.76
N GLU A 13 9.81 9.39 -20.66
CA GLU A 13 9.81 8.60 -21.91
C GLU A 13 9.74 7.10 -21.59
N GLY A 14 8.75 6.42 -22.18
CA GLY A 14 8.52 4.98 -21.97
C GLY A 14 7.77 4.62 -20.69
N ALA A 15 7.36 5.59 -19.86
CA ALA A 15 6.50 5.32 -18.72
C ALA A 15 5.05 5.07 -19.15
N GLU A 16 4.39 4.14 -18.48
CA GLU A 16 2.95 3.95 -18.61
C GLU A 16 2.21 5.22 -18.16
N PRO A 17 1.14 5.63 -18.87
CA PRO A 17 0.35 6.79 -18.48
C PRO A 17 -0.32 6.55 -17.13
N ILE A 18 -0.41 7.60 -16.32
CA ILE A 18 -1.13 7.54 -15.04
C ILE A 18 -2.61 7.27 -15.35
N PRO A 19 -3.25 6.26 -14.73
CA PRO A 19 -4.66 5.99 -14.93
C PRO A 19 -5.51 7.19 -14.52
N GLU A 20 -6.41 7.64 -15.39
CA GLU A 20 -7.34 8.73 -15.07
C GLU A 20 -8.37 8.33 -14.00
N ASN A 21 -8.72 7.04 -13.97
CA ASN A 21 -9.60 6.45 -12.97
C ASN A 21 -8.78 5.63 -11.97
N PRO A 22 -8.81 5.94 -10.66
CA PRO A 22 -8.12 5.17 -9.64
C PRO A 22 -8.47 3.67 -9.60
N ALA A 23 -9.66 3.30 -10.09
CA ALA A 23 -10.08 1.89 -10.17
C ALA A 23 -9.30 1.09 -11.23
N ASP A 24 -8.67 1.78 -12.19
CA ASP A 24 -7.87 1.17 -13.27
C ASP A 24 -6.38 1.09 -12.90
N ALA A 25 -6.01 1.55 -11.70
CA ALA A 25 -4.65 1.38 -11.19
C ALA A 25 -4.35 -0.10 -10.92
N HIS A 26 -3.19 -0.57 -11.37
CA HIS A 26 -2.76 -1.92 -11.06
C HIS A 26 -2.33 -2.03 -9.59
N GLN A 27 -2.55 -3.21 -9.00
CA GLN A 27 -2.06 -3.49 -7.66
C GLN A 27 -0.52 -3.51 -7.67
N LEU A 28 0.07 -2.89 -6.65
CA LEU A 28 1.51 -2.94 -6.43
C LEU A 28 1.85 -4.17 -5.60
N SER A 29 2.87 -4.91 -6.03
CA SER A 29 3.49 -5.98 -5.27
C SER A 29 4.98 -5.67 -5.08
N GLY A 30 5.55 -6.20 -4.00
CA GLY A 30 6.96 -6.02 -3.68
C GLY A 30 7.30 -6.67 -2.36
N ASP A 31 8.50 -7.24 -2.27
CA ASP A 31 9.04 -7.74 -1.01
C ASP A 31 9.41 -6.57 -0.09
N ASP A 32 9.48 -6.86 1.21
CA ASP A 32 9.96 -5.94 2.25
C ASP A 32 11.33 -6.40 2.81
N PRO A 33 12.42 -6.33 2.01
CA PRO A 33 13.73 -6.82 2.44
C PRO A 33 14.34 -5.99 3.57
N ALA A 34 13.85 -4.76 3.77
CA ALA A 34 14.29 -3.87 4.83
C ALA A 34 13.48 -4.02 6.13
N GLY A 35 12.43 -4.86 6.14
CA GLY A 35 11.59 -5.10 7.31
C GLY A 35 10.84 -3.85 7.78
N ILE A 36 10.49 -2.95 6.85
CA ILE A 36 9.82 -1.68 7.17
C ILE A 36 8.44 -1.94 7.79
N ALA A 37 7.69 -2.91 7.27
CA ALA A 37 6.36 -3.22 7.78
C ALA A 37 6.39 -3.70 9.23
N GLU A 38 7.36 -4.55 9.58
CA GLU A 38 7.57 -5.02 10.96
C GLU A 38 7.99 -3.86 11.87
N ALA A 39 9.01 -3.09 11.48
CA ALA A 39 9.50 -1.96 12.30
C ALA A 39 8.42 -0.90 12.57
N VAL A 40 7.59 -0.61 11.58
CA VAL A 40 6.46 0.33 11.73
C VAL A 40 5.36 -0.27 12.60
N THR A 41 5.07 -1.57 12.48
CA THR A 41 4.12 -2.28 13.33
C THR A 41 4.53 -2.22 14.80
N ASP A 42 5.80 -2.49 15.10
CA ASP A 42 6.35 -2.42 16.46
C ASP A 42 6.24 -1.01 17.04
N TRP A 43 6.59 0.01 16.26
CA TRP A 43 6.48 1.39 16.71
C TRP A 43 5.02 1.77 17.01
N LEU A 44 4.09 1.45 16.10
CA LEU A 44 2.66 1.77 16.24
C LEU A 44 2.02 1.06 17.43
N THR A 45 2.32 -0.23 17.62
CA THR A 45 1.83 -0.99 18.78
C THR A 45 2.39 -0.41 20.09
N GLY A 46 3.64 0.05 20.10
CA GLY A 46 4.23 0.82 21.19
C GLY A 46 3.52 2.16 21.47
N GLN A 47 2.87 2.76 20.47
CA GLN A 47 2.02 3.95 20.61
C GLN A 47 0.57 3.62 21.00
N GLY A 48 0.26 2.34 21.25
CA GLY A 48 -1.06 1.88 21.65
C GLY A 48 -2.03 1.69 20.48
N TRP A 49 -1.53 1.51 19.25
CA TRP A 49 -2.37 1.10 18.12
C TRP A 49 -2.54 -0.42 18.08
N ALA A 50 -3.73 -0.86 17.66
CA ALA A 50 -3.98 -2.24 17.31
C ALA A 50 -3.74 -2.45 15.81
N ILE A 51 -2.89 -3.41 15.45
CA ILE A 51 -2.62 -3.80 14.06
C ILE A 51 -3.14 -5.22 13.84
N GLU A 52 -3.96 -5.42 12.81
CA GLU A 52 -4.54 -6.73 12.49
C GLU A 52 -4.32 -7.07 11.02
N HIS A 53 -4.19 -8.37 10.74
CA HIS A 53 -4.12 -8.90 9.39
C HIS A 53 -5.39 -9.72 9.11
N ASN A 54 -6.23 -9.26 8.18
CA ASN A 54 -7.53 -9.87 7.91
C ASN A 54 -7.75 -10.09 6.41
N GLN A 55 -8.50 -11.13 6.05
CA GLN A 55 -9.05 -11.26 4.70
C GLN A 55 -10.07 -10.13 4.47
N LEU A 56 -9.85 -9.32 3.44
CA LEU A 56 -10.71 -8.20 3.08
C LEU A 56 -11.41 -8.47 1.74
N GLY A 57 -12.41 -7.64 1.41
CA GLY A 57 -13.02 -7.66 0.08
C GLY A 57 -11.99 -7.44 -1.02
N ALA A 58 -12.25 -8.00 -2.21
CA ALA A 58 -11.33 -7.90 -3.35
C ALA A 58 -10.94 -6.44 -3.65
N GLY A 59 -9.66 -6.21 -3.92
CA GLY A 59 -9.10 -4.88 -4.21
C GLY A 59 -8.81 -4.01 -2.99
N LEU A 60 -9.01 -4.50 -1.76
CA LEU A 60 -8.68 -3.76 -0.53
C LEU A 60 -7.32 -4.19 0.03
N ASN A 61 -6.40 -3.22 0.14
CA ASN A 61 -5.09 -3.43 0.77
C ASN A 61 -5.13 -3.27 2.30
N GLY A 62 -6.17 -2.65 2.83
CA GLY A 62 -6.29 -2.33 4.25
C GLY A 62 -7.11 -1.07 4.50
N TYR A 63 -7.32 -0.77 5.78
CA TYR A 63 -7.94 0.47 6.22
C TYR A 63 -7.49 0.83 7.64
N THR A 64 -7.71 2.10 8.00
CA THR A 64 -7.41 2.64 9.33
C THR A 64 -8.69 3.18 9.95
N SER A 65 -8.94 2.86 11.21
CA SER A 65 -9.92 3.52 12.08
C SER A 65 -9.18 4.34 13.13
N PRO A 66 -9.03 5.67 12.92
CA PRO A 66 -8.28 6.53 13.84
C PRO A 66 -8.91 6.63 15.22
N ASP A 67 -10.24 6.69 15.28
CA ASP A 67 -11.00 6.80 16.54
C ASP A 67 -10.75 5.59 17.45
N ASP A 68 -10.60 4.41 16.86
CA ASP A 68 -10.32 3.15 17.56
C ASP A 68 -8.82 2.86 17.72
N LYS A 69 -7.95 3.73 17.18
CA LYS A 69 -6.51 3.49 17.02
C LYS A 69 -6.21 2.10 16.43
N ARG A 70 -6.92 1.74 15.36
CA ARG A 70 -6.85 0.42 14.74
C ARG A 70 -6.47 0.51 13.27
N ILE A 71 -5.57 -0.36 12.84
CA ILE A 71 -5.19 -0.55 11.44
C ILE A 71 -5.43 -2.00 11.08
N VAL A 72 -6.11 -2.21 9.96
CA VAL A 72 -6.33 -3.54 9.39
C VAL A 72 -5.59 -3.60 8.06
N ILE A 73 -4.64 -4.52 7.97
CA ILE A 73 -3.89 -4.83 6.77
C ILE A 73 -4.58 -6.00 6.08
N GLY A 74 -4.82 -5.86 4.77
CA GLY A 74 -5.40 -6.91 3.95
C GLY A 74 -4.43 -8.09 3.82
N LEU A 75 -4.89 -9.28 4.19
CA LEU A 75 -4.24 -10.52 3.78
C LEU A 75 -4.65 -10.78 2.33
N PHE A 76 -3.67 -10.80 1.44
CA PHE A 76 -3.87 -11.37 0.14
C PHE A 76 -3.82 -12.89 0.27
N PRO A 77 -4.74 -13.65 -0.36
CA PRO A 77 -4.51 -15.08 -0.49
C PRO A 77 -3.14 -15.29 -1.13
N ASP A 78 -2.36 -16.25 -0.64
CA ASP A 78 -1.10 -16.64 -1.26
C ASP A 78 -1.38 -16.91 -2.75
N GLU A 79 -0.97 -16.01 -3.64
CA GLU A 79 -0.87 -16.34 -5.06
C GLU A 79 0.16 -17.47 -5.11
N GLY A 80 -0.33 -18.68 -5.42
CA GLY A 80 0.43 -19.90 -5.30
C GLY A 80 1.83 -19.74 -5.88
N VAL A 81 2.81 -20.21 -5.12
CA VAL A 81 4.19 -20.43 -5.56
C VAL A 81 4.16 -21.08 -6.94
N GLY A 82 4.36 -20.26 -7.97
CA GLY A 82 4.51 -20.69 -9.34
C GLY A 82 5.86 -21.35 -9.50
N VAL A 83 5.90 -22.66 -9.26
CA VAL A 83 6.95 -23.52 -9.82
C VAL A 83 6.74 -23.53 -11.33
N VAL A 84 7.64 -22.89 -12.08
CA VAL A 84 8.13 -23.31 -13.40
C VAL A 84 9.59 -22.95 -13.56
#